data_AF-A0A9X8VIV5-F1
#
_entry.id   AF-A0A9X8VIV5-F1
#
_cell.length_a   1.000
_cell.length_b   1.000
_cell.length_c   1.000
_cell.angle_alpha   90.00
_cell.angle_beta   90.00
_cell.angle_gamma   90.00
#
_symmetry.space_group_name_H-M   'P 1'
#
loop_
_entity.id
_entity.type
_entity.pdbx_description
1 polymer ?
#
loop_
_entity_poly.entity_id
_entity_poly.type
_entity_poly.pdbx_seq_one_letter_code
_entity_poly.pdbx_strand_id
1 'polypeptide(L)' 'MIQNAWLSAMRVRDWPEYLTLVHFPDNPLAFLDLNKPDFRDKLNALTFRLSYMAKHRTKRYSSTERSFGCSQG' A
#
# COMPACT_ATOMS: atom_id res chain seq x y z
N MET A 1 2.02 15.73 -1.74
CA MET A 1 1.33 14.48 -2.14
C MET A 1 2.34 13.34 -2.10
N ILE A 2 1.95 12.12 -1.69
CA ILE A 2 2.88 11.00 -1.48
C ILE A 2 3.64 10.58 -2.75
N GLN A 3 3.04 10.78 -3.93
CA GLN A 3 3.66 10.56 -5.24
C GLN A 3 4.90 11.43 -5.45
N ASN A 4 4.81 12.73 -5.16
CA ASN A 4 5.94 13.66 -5.30
C ASN A 4 7.07 13.33 -4.32
N ALA A 5 6.73 12.89 -3.10
CA ALA A 5 7.73 12.45 -2.13
C ALA A 5 8.47 11.20 -2.61
N TRP A 6 7.75 10.25 -3.24
CA TRP A 6 8.33 9.04 -3.81
C TRP A 6 9.25 9.35 -5.00
N LEU A 7 8.83 10.20 -5.94
CA LEU A 7 9.67 10.66 -7.06
C LEU A 7 10.94 11.36 -6.56
N SER A 8 10.78 12.27 -5.58
CA SER A 8 11.91 12.97 -4.95
C SER A 8 12.90 12.01 -4.30
N ALA A 9 12.42 10.96 -3.62
CA ALA A 9 13.29 9.96 -2.97
C ALA A 9 14.14 9.18 -3.99
N MET A 10 13.60 8.93 -5.18
CA MET A 10 14.34 8.29 -6.27
C MET A 10 15.24 9.27 -7.05
N ARG A 11 15.27 10.55 -6.68
CA ARG A 11 15.95 11.63 -7.41
C ARG A 11 15.47 11.77 -8.87
N VAL A 12 14.24 11.35 -9.14
CA VAL A 12 13.58 11.50 -10.43
C VAL A 12 12.57 12.63 -10.31
N ARG A 13 12.54 13.55 -11.29
CA ARG A 13 11.64 14.72 -11.26
C ARG A 13 10.69 14.69 -12.44
N ASP A 14 9.44 15.07 -12.20
CA ASP A 14 8.51 15.63 -13.20
C ASP A 14 8.13 14.78 -14.42
N TRP A 15 8.28 13.46 -14.34
CA TRP A 15 8.02 12.54 -15.45
C TRP A 15 6.88 11.55 -15.07
N PRO A 16 5.69 11.65 -15.70
CA PRO A 16 4.53 10.81 -15.40
C PRO A 16 4.77 9.31 -15.57
N GLU A 17 5.70 8.92 -16.45
CA GLU A 17 6.07 7.54 -16.73
C GLU A 17 6.67 6.81 -15.52
N TYR A 18 7.29 7.52 -14.57
CA TYR A 18 7.80 6.85 -13.37
C TYR A 18 6.69 6.50 -12.39
N LEU A 19 5.53 7.19 -12.46
CA LEU A 19 4.38 6.86 -11.63
C LEU A 19 3.79 5.48 -11.99
N THR A 20 4.04 4.96 -13.19
CA THR A 20 3.58 3.62 -13.57
C THR A 20 4.39 2.49 -12.94
N LEU A 21 5.55 2.79 -12.33
CA LEU A 21 6.41 1.80 -11.70
C LEU A 21 5.92 1.39 -10.30
N VAL A 22 5.01 2.15 -9.71
CA VAL A 22 4.42 1.86 -8.40
C VAL A 22 2.91 1.96 -8.49
N HIS A 23 2.24 0.92 -7.97
CA HIS A 23 0.80 0.95 -7.83
C HIS A 23 0.39 1.82 -6.64
N PHE A 24 -0.21 2.98 -6.93
CA PHE A 24 -0.90 3.80 -5.93
C PHE A 24 -2.37 3.38 -5.89
N PRO A 25 -2.88 2.84 -4.76
CA PRO A 25 -4.28 2.42 -4.68
C PRO A 25 -5.22 3.63 -4.70
N ASP A 26 -6.42 3.47 -5.26
CA ASP A 26 -7.44 4.53 -5.40
C ASP A 26 -7.85 5.16 -4.06
N ASN A 27 -7.83 4.37 -2.98
CA ASN A 27 -8.08 4.83 -1.63
C ASN A 27 -6.82 4.66 -0.76
N PRO A 28 -5.79 5.50 -0.91
CA PRO A 28 -4.53 5.34 -0.20
C PRO A 28 -4.58 5.89 1.24
N LEU A 29 -5.58 6.71 1.55
CA LEU A 29 -5.74 7.37 2.84
C LEU A 29 -6.83 6.70 3.66
N ALA A 30 -6.66 6.67 4.98
CA ALA A 30 -7.69 6.28 5.91
C ALA A 30 -7.81 7.37 6.97
N PHE A 31 -9.03 7.85 7.18
CA PHE A 31 -9.33 8.88 8.16
C PHE A 31 -10.10 8.25 9.31
N LEU A 32 -9.61 8.48 10.53
CA LEU A 32 -10.29 8.09 11.76
C LEU A 32 -10.83 9.35 12.43
N ASP A 33 -12.12 9.33 12.74
CA ASP A 33 -12.78 10.39 13.49
C ASP A 33 -13.32 9.79 14.78
N LEU A 34 -12.79 10.23 15.91
CA LEU A 34 -13.14 9.72 17.24
C LEU A 34 -14.60 10.02 17.62
N ASN A 35 -15.22 11.02 16.99
CA ASN A 35 -16.58 11.44 17.32
C ASN A 35 -17.64 10.70 16.50
N LYS A 36 -17.24 9.88 15.52
CA LYS A 36 -18.17 9.14 14.68
C LYS A 36 -18.52 7.79 15.29
N PRO A 37 -19.80 7.36 15.18
CA PRO A 37 -20.22 6.05 15.70
C PRO A 37 -19.53 4.88 14.98
N ASP A 38 -19.06 5.08 13.73
CA ASP A 38 -18.38 4.07 12.92
C ASP A 38 -16.86 3.99 13.17
N PHE A 39 -16.34 4.71 14.17
CA PHE A 39 -14.91 4.75 14.50
C PHE A 39 -14.31 3.36 14.66
N ARG A 40 -14.99 2.48 15.43
CA ARG A 40 -14.48 1.13 15.75
C ARG A 40 -14.36 0.27 14.50
N ASP A 41 -15.34 0.35 13.60
CA ASP A 41 -15.36 -0.41 12.35
C ASP A 41 -14.28 0.07 11.40
N LYS A 42 -14.10 1.40 11.27
CA LYS A 42 -13.01 1.99 10.48
C LYS A 42 -11.64 1.63 11.03
N LEU A 43 -11.48 1.63 12.35
CA LEU A 43 -10.23 1.24 13.00
C LEU A 43 -9.90 -0.23 12.72
N ASN A 44 -10.89 -1.12 12.82
CA ASN A 44 -10.73 -2.55 12.51
C ASN A 44 -10.35 -2.77 11.04
N ALA A 45 -11.06 -2.13 10.10
CA ALA A 45 -10.77 -2.22 8.67
C ALA A 45 -9.36 -1.69 8.33
N LEU A 46 -8.95 -0.57 8.93
CA LEU A 46 -7.61 -0.02 8.77
C LEU A 46 -6.54 -0.98 9.33
N THR A 47 -6.77 -1.54 10.52
CA THR A 47 -5.84 -2.47 11.17
C THR A 47 -5.67 -3.73 10.32
N PHE A 48 -6.76 -4.27 9.78
CA PHE A 48 -6.72 -5.40 8.86
C PHE A 48 -5.90 -5.09 7.61
N ARG A 49 -6.13 -3.93 6.97
CA ARG A 49 -5.36 -3.52 5.79
C ARG A 49 -3.87 -3.34 6.09
N LEU A 50 -3.51 -2.77 7.24
CA LEU A 50 -2.13 -2.61 7.68
C LEU A 50 -1.46 -3.96 7.97
N SER A 51 -2.21 -4.94 8.49
CA SER A 51 -1.68 -6.29 8.74
C SER A 51 -1.16 -6.95 7.46
N TYR A 52 -1.79 -6.67 6.31
CA TYR A 52 -1.32 -7.14 5.00
C TYR A 52 0.03 -6.52 4.60
N MET A 53 0.23 -5.23 4.88
CA MET A 53 1.52 -4.55 4.66
C MET A 53 2.60 -5.06 5.63
N ALA A 54 2.22 -5.40 6.85
CA ALA A 54 3.10 -5.98 7.87
C ALA A 54 3.38 -7.48 7.67
N LYS A 55 2.80 -8.14 6.65
CA LYS A 55 2.95 -9.57 6.35
C LYS A 55 4.37 -10.01 5.94
N HIS A 56 5.36 -9.14 6.11
CA HIS A 56 6.77 -9.44 5.89
C HIS A 56 7.23 -10.73 6.60
N ARG A 57 6.73 -10.98 7.83
CA ARG A 57 7.17 -12.10 8.68
C ARG A 57 6.81 -13.50 8.14
N THR A 58 5.77 -13.64 7.31
CA THR A 58 5.35 -14.95 6.76
C THR A 58 5.57 -15.06 5.25
N LYS A 59 6.17 -14.04 4.63
CA LYS A 59 6.48 -14.08 3.21
C LYS A 59 7.64 -15.06 3.01
N ARG A 60 7.34 -16.26 2.51
CA ARG A 60 8.37 -17.21 2.06
C ARG A 60 9.02 -16.65 0.81
N TYR A 61 10.23 -16.12 0.96
CA TYR A 61 11.08 -15.76 -0.16
C TYR A 61 11.78 -17.05 -0.62
N SER A 62 11.36 -17.59 -1.76
CA SER A 62 12.07 -18.66 -2.46
C SER A 62 12.90 -18.02 -3.57
N SER A 63 14.17 -18.40 -3.71
CA SER A 63 14.98 -18.02 -4.88
C SER A 63 14.61 -18.81 -6.13
N THR A 64 13.89 -19.93 -5.95
CA THR A 64 13.50 -20.88 -7.00
C THR A 64 12.12 -20.57 -7.57
N GLU A 65 11.24 -19.93 -6.78
CA GLU A 65 9.89 -19.55 -7.18
C GLU A 65 9.62 -18.09 -6.85
N ARG A 66 9.26 -17.33 -7.88
CA ARG A 66 8.82 -15.95 -7.76
C ARG A 66 7.56 -15.89 -6.88
N SER A 67 7.58 -15.12 -5.78
CA SER A 67 6.42 -14.87 -4.90
C SER A 67 5.32 -13.99 -5.53
N PHE A 68 5.22 -13.98 -6.86
CA PHE A 68 4.15 -13.30 -7.60
C PHE A 68 2.96 -14.25 -7.66
N GLY A 69 2.04 -14.12 -6.69
CA GLY A 69 0.71 -14.68 -6.82
C GLY A 69 -0.05 -13.86 -7.84
N CYS A 70 0.00 -14.26 -9.11
CA CYS A 70 -1.00 -13.82 -10.07
C CYS A 70 -2.35 -14.36 -9.57
N SER A 71 -3.27 -13.47 -9.20
CA SER A 71 -4.68 -13.81 -9.12
C SER A 71 -5.10 -14.24 -10.53
N GLN A 72 -5.11 -15.55 -10.77
CA GLN A 72 -5.67 -16.11 -12.00
C GLN A 72 -7.18 -15.85 -11.95
N GLY A 73 -7.65 -14.97 -12.83
CA GLY A 73 -9.05 -14.92 -13.26
C GLY A 73 -9.21 -15.80 -14.49
#